data_AF-A0A1U7GNA4-F1
#
_entry.id   AF-A0A1U7GNA4-F1
#
_cell.length_a   1.000
_cell.length_b   1.000
_cell.length_c   1.000
_cell.angle_alpha   90.00
_cell.angle_beta   90.00
_cell.angle_gamma   90.00
#
_symmetry.space_group_name_H-M   'P 1'
#
loop_
_entity.id
_entity.type
_entity.pdbx_description
1 polymer ?
#
loop_
_entity_poly.entity_id
_entity_poly.type
_entity_poly.pdbx_seq_one_letter_code
_entity_poly.pdbx_strand_id
1 'polypeptide(L)'
;MPDVIVIAIDLETTGLDVASDRVVEIGAIAFDGDGAELGRFEQLLQPERPMGATAIAVSGIRDLDLVDAPLAADVLPDFLAFLERFPDAPLIAHNAAFDAGFLGMELARAGMTIPNRLILDTLALARSALPDLRSHRLDLLIEHYAIPPRPRHRAMGDAETLMDLWFRLGGPDWSDSGRVAYPIHDGSLPVPPPAGWERLDAAAGEHRPVRIAYSGGSRGDAPRLVTPRRFDHRGGIAYLVAVCHLDAVEKSFRLDRIRAYEVVDDPRRAAWPDCSSA
;
A
#
# COMPACT_ATOMS: atom_id res chain seq x y z
N MET A 1 2.37 23.20 14.34
CA MET A 1 0.99 23.05 13.82
C MET A 1 0.15 22.43 14.93
N PRO A 2 -0.06 23.14 16.04
CA PRO A 2 -0.49 22.51 17.30
C PRO A 2 -1.88 21.83 17.24
N ASP A 3 -2.72 22.19 16.26
CA ASP A 3 -4.08 21.65 16.13
C ASP A 3 -4.21 20.43 15.18
N VAL A 4 -3.11 19.89 14.66
CA VAL A 4 -3.14 18.75 13.74
C VAL A 4 -2.92 17.45 14.51
N ILE A 5 -3.91 16.57 14.50
CA ILE A 5 -3.81 15.20 15.04
C ILE A 5 -3.54 14.25 13.88
N VAL A 6 -2.63 13.29 14.08
CA VAL A 6 -2.27 12.25 13.11
C VAL A 6 -2.28 10.89 13.80
N ILE A 7 -2.61 9.83 13.06
CA ILE A 7 -2.55 8.46 13.56
C ILE A 7 -1.54 7.66 12.72
N ALA A 8 -0.43 7.24 13.31
CA ALA A 8 0.44 6.25 12.67
C ALA A 8 -0.13 4.84 12.87
N ILE A 9 -0.14 4.03 11.82
CA ILE A 9 -0.58 2.64 11.84
C ILE A 9 0.45 1.74 11.14
N ASP A 10 0.61 0.53 11.67
CA ASP A 10 1.34 -0.56 11.04
C ASP A 10 0.61 -1.88 11.33
N LEU A 11 0.71 -2.84 10.40
CA LEU A 11 0.11 -4.16 10.50
C LEU A 11 1.15 -5.27 10.30
N GLU A 12 1.15 -6.27 11.19
CA GLU A 12 1.81 -7.54 10.92
C GLU A 12 0.81 -8.55 10.35
N THR A 13 1.27 -9.43 9.46
CA THR A 13 0.40 -10.32 8.67
C THR A 13 0.96 -11.72 8.53
N THR A 14 0.12 -12.69 8.15
CA THR A 14 0.55 -14.07 7.89
C THR A 14 1.40 -14.22 6.61
N GLY A 15 1.44 -13.20 5.76
CA GLY A 15 2.09 -13.18 4.45
C GLY A 15 1.78 -11.90 3.67
N LEU A 16 2.06 -11.88 2.37
CA LEU A 16 2.00 -10.65 1.56
C LEU A 16 0.79 -10.60 0.60
N ASP A 17 -0.02 -11.66 0.54
CA ASP A 17 -1.16 -11.73 -0.37
C ASP A 17 -2.44 -11.30 0.34
N VAL A 18 -2.86 -10.06 0.13
CA VAL A 18 -4.04 -9.46 0.77
C VAL A 18 -5.33 -10.29 0.60
N ALA A 19 -5.45 -11.03 -0.50
CA ALA A 19 -6.64 -11.83 -0.79
C ALA A 19 -6.76 -13.07 0.11
N SER A 20 -5.63 -13.68 0.46
CA SER A 20 -5.59 -14.93 1.22
C SER A 20 -5.05 -14.75 2.63
N ASP A 21 -4.00 -13.96 2.82
CA ASP A 21 -3.34 -13.71 4.10
C ASP A 21 -4.17 -12.81 5.02
N ARG A 22 -3.82 -12.88 6.32
CA ARG A 22 -4.60 -12.32 7.43
C ARG A 22 -3.73 -11.41 8.28
N VAL A 23 -4.35 -10.42 8.92
CA VAL A 23 -3.68 -9.58 9.92
C VAL A 23 -3.50 -10.36 11.22
N VAL A 24 -2.33 -10.21 11.86
CA VAL A 24 -2.00 -10.85 13.14
C VAL A 24 -1.63 -9.86 14.24
N GLU A 25 -1.30 -8.62 13.90
CA GLU A 25 -1.07 -7.54 14.86
C GLU A 25 -1.53 -6.21 14.25
N ILE A 26 -2.18 -5.38 15.05
CA ILE A 26 -2.50 -3.98 14.72
C ILE A 26 -1.78 -3.10 15.75
N GLY A 27 -0.98 -2.16 15.28
CA GLY A 27 -0.38 -1.12 16.09
C GLY A 27 -0.78 0.25 15.54
N ALA A 28 -1.38 1.09 16.37
CA ALA A 28 -1.73 2.46 16.00
C ALA A 28 -1.50 3.45 17.14
N ILE A 29 -0.92 4.61 16.83
CA ILE A 29 -0.64 5.68 17.79
C ILE A 29 -1.14 7.01 17.24
N ALA A 30 -2.00 7.68 18.02
CA ALA A 30 -2.51 9.02 17.75
C ALA A 30 -1.64 10.04 18.48
N PHE A 31 -1.24 11.09 17.79
CA PHE A 31 -0.37 12.14 18.33
C PHE A 31 -0.71 13.52 17.75
N ASP A 32 -0.40 14.58 18.50
CA ASP A 32 -0.59 15.97 18.07
C ASP A 32 0.61 16.53 17.29
N GLY A 33 0.49 17.78 16.85
CA GLY A 33 1.52 18.45 16.05
C GLY A 33 2.83 18.76 16.79
N ASP A 34 2.88 18.58 18.11
CA ASP A 34 4.09 18.69 18.93
C ASP A 34 4.67 17.31 19.27
N GLY A 35 4.01 16.23 18.84
CA GLY A 35 4.41 14.85 19.09
C GLY A 35 3.96 14.33 20.46
N ALA A 36 3.00 14.95 21.12
CA ALA A 36 2.39 14.37 22.32
C ALA A 36 1.43 13.25 21.92
N GLU A 37 1.60 12.08 22.54
CA GLU A 37 0.67 10.96 22.34
C GLU A 37 -0.69 11.26 22.98
N LEU A 38 -1.76 11.06 22.19
CA LEU A 38 -3.15 11.24 22.60
C LEU A 38 -3.85 9.90 22.85
N GLY A 39 -3.27 8.81 22.38
CA GLY A 39 -3.69 7.44 22.65
C GLY A 39 -3.08 6.44 21.69
N ARG A 40 -3.18 5.16 22.05
CA ARG A 40 -2.70 4.05 21.23
C ARG A 40 -3.69 2.88 21.22
N PHE A 41 -3.58 2.05 20.19
CA PHE A 41 -4.25 0.77 20.03
C PHE A 41 -3.20 -0.27 19.64
N GLU A 42 -3.10 -1.35 20.41
CA GLU A 42 -2.16 -2.45 20.15
C GLU A 42 -2.88 -3.76 20.45
N GLN A 43 -2.98 -4.63 19.46
CA GLN A 43 -3.69 -5.90 19.64
C GLN A 43 -3.12 -6.97 18.72
N LEU A 44 -2.94 -8.18 19.27
CA LEU A 44 -2.73 -9.40 18.49
C LEU A 44 -4.06 -9.99 18.05
N LEU A 45 -4.09 -10.56 16.85
CA LEU A 45 -5.26 -11.16 16.23
C LEU A 45 -4.98 -12.62 15.89
N GLN A 46 -5.95 -13.49 16.13
CA GLN A 46 -5.90 -14.86 15.64
C GLN A 46 -6.33 -14.89 14.15
N PRO A 47 -5.42 -15.25 13.21
CA PRO A 47 -5.71 -15.20 11.78
C PRO A 47 -6.57 -16.36 11.25
N GLU A 48 -6.88 -17.37 12.05
CA GLU A 48 -7.57 -18.60 11.63
C GLU A 48 -6.84 -19.37 10.52
N ARG A 49 -5.53 -19.14 10.41
CA ARG A 49 -4.67 -19.84 9.46
C ARG A 49 -3.21 -19.85 9.95
N PRO A 50 -2.38 -20.76 9.44
CA PRO A 50 -0.97 -20.79 9.82
C PRO A 50 -0.22 -19.52 9.40
N MET A 51 0.70 -19.08 10.25
CA MET A 51 1.71 -18.09 9.92
C MET A 51 2.65 -18.60 8.82
N GLY A 52 2.95 -17.75 7.83
CA GLY A 52 3.94 -18.06 6.80
C GLY A 52 5.36 -18.02 7.36
N ALA A 53 6.23 -18.93 6.93
CA ALA A 53 7.61 -19.00 7.41
C ALA A 53 8.40 -17.68 7.26
N THR A 54 8.18 -16.96 6.15
CA THR A 54 8.80 -15.64 5.92
C THR A 54 8.25 -14.58 6.87
N ALA A 55 6.96 -14.60 7.17
CA ALA A 55 6.35 -13.67 8.11
C ALA A 55 6.89 -13.89 9.53
N ILE A 56 6.98 -15.15 9.97
CA ILE A 56 7.59 -15.53 11.27
C ILE A 56 9.04 -15.03 11.34
N ALA A 57 9.81 -15.21 10.27
CA ALA A 57 11.21 -14.78 10.22
C ALA A 57 11.38 -13.25 10.32
N VAL A 58 10.36 -12.47 9.94
CA VAL A 58 10.38 -11.01 9.98
C VAL A 58 9.86 -10.50 11.32
N SER A 59 8.63 -10.85 11.71
CA SER A 59 7.96 -10.30 12.90
C SER A 59 8.29 -11.05 14.19
N GLY A 60 8.77 -12.29 14.08
CA GLY A 60 8.96 -13.19 15.23
C GLY A 60 7.66 -13.72 15.83
N ILE A 61 6.49 -13.33 15.32
CA ILE A 61 5.18 -13.81 15.76
C ILE A 61 4.98 -15.23 15.20
N ARG A 62 4.73 -16.19 16.09
CA ARG A 62 4.49 -17.60 15.73
C ARG A 62 3.03 -17.95 15.99
N ASP A 63 2.57 -19.05 15.40
CA ASP A 63 1.22 -19.57 15.63
C ASP A 63 0.87 -19.72 17.12
N LEU A 64 1.85 -20.15 17.94
CA LEU A 64 1.69 -20.30 19.39
C LEU A 64 1.39 -18.97 20.11
N ASP A 65 1.91 -17.86 19.60
CA ASP A 65 1.73 -16.54 20.19
C ASP A 65 0.31 -15.99 19.91
N LEU A 66 -0.44 -16.62 19.00
CA LEU A 66 -1.76 -16.19 18.52
C LEU A 66 -2.92 -17.09 19.00
N VAL A 67 -2.63 -18.21 19.69
CA VAL A 67 -3.66 -19.22 20.06
C VAL A 67 -4.78 -18.62 20.89
N ASP A 68 -4.44 -17.76 21.85
CA ASP A 68 -5.41 -17.11 22.75
C ASP A 68 -5.77 -15.68 22.30
N ALA A 69 -5.29 -15.25 21.12
CA ALA A 69 -5.61 -13.94 20.59
C ALA A 69 -7.08 -13.90 20.09
N PRO A 70 -7.78 -12.77 20.24
CA PRO A 70 -9.13 -12.59 19.71
C PRO A 70 -9.16 -12.63 18.17
N LEU A 71 -10.31 -12.94 17.60
CA LEU A 71 -10.49 -12.89 16.14
C LEU A 71 -10.55 -11.45 15.65
N ALA A 72 -10.26 -11.22 14.37
CA ALA A 72 -10.38 -9.89 13.77
C ALA A 72 -11.78 -9.29 13.96
N ALA A 73 -12.85 -10.09 13.85
CA ALA A 73 -14.21 -9.62 14.05
C ALA A 73 -14.49 -9.09 15.47
N ASP A 74 -13.73 -9.53 16.47
CA ASP A 74 -13.84 -9.06 17.85
C ASP A 74 -12.98 -7.81 18.11
N VAL A 75 -11.86 -7.67 17.39
CA VAL A 75 -10.87 -6.59 17.57
C VAL A 75 -11.21 -5.33 16.78
N LEU A 76 -11.69 -5.49 15.54
CA LEU A 76 -11.97 -4.38 14.63
C LEU A 76 -12.99 -3.36 15.17
N PRO A 77 -14.05 -3.72 15.93
CA PRO A 77 -14.95 -2.75 16.51
C PRO A 77 -14.23 -1.78 17.46
N ASP A 78 -13.34 -2.30 18.31
CA ASP A 78 -12.56 -1.49 19.25
C ASP A 78 -11.54 -0.62 18.51
N PHE A 79 -10.94 -1.14 17.44
CA PHE A 79 -10.06 -0.35 16.57
C PHE A 79 -10.81 0.79 15.87
N LEU A 80 -12.01 0.54 15.34
CA LEU A 80 -12.85 1.59 14.75
C LEU A 80 -13.26 2.63 15.79
N ALA A 81 -13.64 2.22 17.00
CA ALA A 81 -13.94 3.12 18.11
C ALA A 81 -12.73 3.98 18.49
N PHE A 82 -11.51 3.43 18.42
CA PHE A 82 -10.28 4.21 18.59
C PHE A 82 -10.13 5.29 17.50
N LEU A 83 -10.36 4.93 16.22
CA LEU A 83 -10.31 5.89 15.10
C LEU A 83 -11.39 6.97 15.17
N GLU A 84 -12.57 6.65 15.72
CA GLU A 84 -13.70 7.58 15.89
C GLU A 84 -13.42 8.67 16.94
N ARG A 85 -12.50 8.44 17.88
CA ARG A 85 -12.05 9.48 18.83
C ARG A 85 -11.36 10.66 18.14
N PHE A 86 -10.89 10.47 16.91
CA PHE A 86 -10.12 11.45 16.16
C PHE A 86 -10.65 11.58 14.72
N PRO A 87 -11.92 11.93 14.49
CA PRO A 87 -12.62 11.71 13.21
C PRO A 87 -11.93 12.34 11.97
N ASP A 88 -11.27 13.48 12.15
CA ASP A 88 -10.60 14.22 11.07
C ASP A 88 -9.09 13.92 10.95
N ALA A 89 -8.54 13.08 11.84
CA ALA A 89 -7.13 12.73 11.79
C ALA A 89 -6.83 11.79 10.60
N PRO A 90 -5.81 12.09 9.77
CA PRO A 90 -5.38 11.17 8.73
C PRO A 90 -4.69 9.97 9.40
N LEU A 91 -4.71 8.85 8.70
CA LEU A 91 -3.82 7.75 9.03
C LEU A 91 -2.52 7.93 8.25
N ILE A 92 -1.41 7.48 8.80
CA ILE A 92 -0.13 7.40 8.11
C ILE A 92 0.40 5.98 8.23
N ALA A 93 0.95 5.45 7.14
CA ALA A 93 1.62 4.16 7.09
C ALA A 93 2.87 4.25 6.21
N HIS A 94 3.78 3.29 6.32
CA HIS A 94 4.93 3.19 5.42
C HIS A 94 4.66 2.13 4.37
N ASN A 95 4.48 2.51 3.10
CA ASN A 95 3.87 1.68 2.08
C ASN A 95 2.36 1.42 2.38
N ALA A 96 1.62 2.53 2.55
CA ALA A 96 0.23 2.52 3.02
C ALA A 96 -0.77 1.68 2.22
N ALA A 97 -0.50 1.40 0.94
CA ALA A 97 -1.35 0.51 0.13
C ALA A 97 -1.45 -0.90 0.74
N PHE A 98 -0.39 -1.35 1.42
CA PHE A 98 -0.38 -2.63 2.10
C PHE A 98 -1.38 -2.64 3.25
N ASP A 99 -1.22 -1.73 4.22
CA ASP A 99 -2.08 -1.64 5.39
C ASP A 99 -3.54 -1.36 5.03
N ALA A 100 -3.77 -0.46 4.06
CA ALA A 100 -5.10 -0.11 3.58
C ALA A 100 -5.85 -1.33 3.01
N GLY A 101 -5.17 -2.18 2.24
CA GLY A 101 -5.74 -3.38 1.66
C GLY A 101 -6.03 -4.45 2.71
N PHE A 102 -5.09 -4.71 3.62
CA PHE A 102 -5.25 -5.72 4.67
C PHE A 102 -6.36 -5.34 5.66
N LEU A 103 -6.37 -4.09 6.13
CA LEU A 103 -7.41 -3.58 7.00
C LEU A 103 -8.79 -3.64 6.32
N GLY A 104 -8.88 -3.21 5.06
CA GLY A 104 -10.13 -3.27 4.31
C GLY A 104 -10.62 -4.71 4.10
N MET A 105 -9.71 -5.67 3.89
CA MET A 105 -10.07 -7.08 3.79
C MET A 105 -10.54 -7.69 5.09
N GLU A 106 -9.90 -7.37 6.22
CA GLU A 106 -10.39 -7.83 7.53
C GLU A 106 -11.78 -7.23 7.86
N LEU A 107 -11.99 -5.95 7.57
CA LEU A 107 -13.31 -5.30 7.73
C LEU A 107 -14.38 -5.98 6.86
N ALA A 108 -14.08 -6.25 5.59
CA ALA A 108 -15.02 -6.93 4.70
C ALA A 108 -15.32 -8.37 5.13
N ARG A 109 -14.30 -9.14 5.55
CA ARG A 109 -14.47 -10.49 6.11
C ARG A 109 -15.34 -10.49 7.37
N ALA A 110 -15.20 -9.46 8.19
CA ALA A 110 -16.00 -9.26 9.40
C ALA A 110 -17.42 -8.68 9.11
N GLY A 111 -17.76 -8.42 7.85
CA GLY A 111 -19.04 -7.82 7.46
C GLY A 111 -19.22 -6.36 7.92
N MET A 112 -18.10 -5.67 8.17
CA MET A 112 -18.08 -4.30 8.68
C MET A 112 -18.03 -3.28 7.53
N THR A 113 -18.52 -2.07 7.81
CA THR A 113 -18.41 -0.97 6.86
C THR A 113 -16.97 -0.46 6.82
N ILE A 114 -16.41 -0.33 5.62
CA ILE A 114 -15.09 0.26 5.43
C ILE A 114 -15.21 1.77 5.65
N PRO A 115 -14.45 2.37 6.58
CA PRO A 115 -14.52 3.79 6.82
C PRO A 115 -14.01 4.55 5.60
N ASN A 116 -14.69 5.64 5.23
CA ASN A 116 -14.23 6.55 4.19
C ASN A 116 -13.06 7.39 4.70
N ARG A 117 -11.89 6.76 4.78
CA ARG A 117 -10.69 7.32 5.39
C ARG A 117 -9.48 6.99 4.55
N LEU A 118 -8.59 7.98 4.44
CA LEU A 118 -7.36 7.87 3.66
C LEU A 118 -6.18 7.58 4.59
N ILE A 119 -5.26 6.75 4.10
CA ILE A 119 -3.96 6.49 4.71
C ILE A 119 -2.90 7.17 3.83
N LEU A 120 -2.15 8.12 4.41
CA LEU A 120 -1.05 8.79 3.74
C LEU A 120 0.20 7.91 3.77
N ASP A 121 0.88 7.82 2.62
CA ASP A 121 2.06 6.98 2.46
C ASP A 121 3.36 7.75 2.71
N THR A 122 3.97 7.47 3.85
CA THR A 122 5.27 8.04 4.21
C THR A 122 6.40 7.56 3.30
N LEU A 123 6.27 6.43 2.61
CA LEU A 123 7.26 5.99 1.61
C LEU A 123 7.27 6.94 0.42
N ALA A 124 6.08 7.33 -0.06
CA ALA A 124 5.94 8.30 -1.13
C ALA A 124 6.45 9.69 -0.71
N LEU A 125 6.14 10.10 0.53
CA LEU A 125 6.68 11.33 1.11
C LEU A 125 8.21 11.30 1.19
N ALA A 126 8.80 10.22 1.70
CA ALA A 126 10.24 10.06 1.80
C ALA A 126 10.93 10.07 0.43
N ARG A 127 10.33 9.47 -0.60
CA ARG A 127 10.84 9.52 -1.98
C ARG A 127 10.85 10.94 -2.54
N SER A 128 9.82 11.72 -2.23
CA SER A 128 9.72 13.13 -2.63
C SER A 128 10.77 13.99 -1.91
N ALA A 129 10.92 13.79 -0.60
CA ALA A 129 11.83 14.55 0.24
C ALA A 129 13.31 14.20 -0.01
N LEU A 130 13.62 12.94 -0.32
CA LEU A 130 14.98 12.41 -0.47
C LEU A 130 15.17 11.72 -1.84
N PRO A 131 15.06 12.43 -2.98
CA PRO A 131 15.07 11.81 -4.30
C PRO A 131 16.37 11.06 -4.63
N ASP A 132 17.49 11.50 -4.05
CA ASP A 132 18.82 10.93 -4.31
C ASP A 132 19.17 9.73 -3.39
N LEU A 133 18.31 9.42 -2.42
CA LEU A 133 18.55 8.28 -1.53
C LEU A 133 18.34 6.96 -2.28
N ARG A 134 19.33 6.06 -2.20
CA ARG A 134 19.32 4.78 -2.94
C ARG A 134 18.10 3.90 -2.63
N SER A 135 17.59 3.97 -1.42
CA SER A 135 16.42 3.21 -0.99
C SER A 135 15.73 3.90 0.17
N HIS A 136 14.41 3.86 0.16
CA HIS A 136 13.54 4.48 1.15
C HIS A 136 12.85 3.43 2.02
N ARG A 137 13.46 2.25 2.18
CA ARG A 137 12.99 1.27 3.18
C ARG A 137 13.05 1.90 4.56
N LEU A 138 12.06 1.58 5.41
CA LEU A 138 11.97 2.14 6.76
C LEU A 138 13.29 2.02 7.55
N ASP A 139 13.96 0.86 7.53
CA ASP A 139 15.26 0.65 8.20
C ASP A 139 16.34 1.67 7.76
N LEU A 140 16.38 2.00 6.47
CA LEU A 140 17.36 2.95 5.94
C LEU A 140 16.98 4.41 6.25
N LEU A 141 15.68 4.70 6.36
CA LEU A 141 15.20 6.02 6.78
C LEU A 141 15.47 6.24 8.27
N ILE A 142 15.32 5.20 9.10
CA ILE A 142 15.69 5.21 10.52
C ILE A 142 17.17 5.56 10.67
N GLU A 143 18.04 4.86 9.93
CA GLU A 143 19.48 5.14 9.92
C GLU A 143 19.78 6.56 9.41
N HIS A 144 19.20 6.95 8.28
CA HIS A 144 19.44 8.25 7.65
C HIS A 144 19.08 9.43 8.57
N TYR A 145 17.93 9.36 9.24
CA TYR A 145 17.46 10.42 10.13
C TYR A 145 17.94 10.26 11.59
N ALA A 146 18.70 9.20 11.90
CA ALA A 146 19.08 8.83 13.26
C ALA A 146 17.85 8.79 14.21
N ILE A 147 16.80 8.09 13.78
CA ILE A 147 15.60 7.86 14.58
C ILE A 147 15.95 6.88 15.72
N PRO A 148 15.53 7.13 16.97
CA PRO A 148 15.79 6.23 18.09
C PRO A 148 15.29 4.80 17.81
N PRO A 149 16.07 3.77 18.18
CA PRO A 149 15.67 2.39 17.91
C PRO A 149 14.42 2.02 18.74
N ARG A 150 13.43 1.45 18.06
CA ARG A 150 12.25 0.78 18.65
C ARG A 150 12.32 -0.71 18.30
N PRO A 151 11.55 -1.60 18.97
CA PRO A 151 11.36 -2.95 18.51
C PRO A 151 10.84 -2.94 17.06
N ARG A 152 11.66 -3.41 16.11
CA ARG A 152 11.30 -3.48 14.69
C ARG A 152 10.48 -4.73 14.40
N HIS A 153 9.60 -4.65 13.40
CA HIS A 153 8.72 -5.74 12.99
C HIS A 153 7.77 -6.17 14.12
N ARG A 154 7.33 -5.16 14.86
CA ARG A 154 6.24 -5.21 15.82
C ARG A 154 5.40 -3.99 15.54
N ALA A 155 4.10 -4.20 15.35
CA ALA A 155 3.25 -3.18 14.77
C ALA A 155 3.30 -1.85 15.56
N MET A 156 3.27 -1.90 16.90
CA MET A 156 3.37 -0.68 17.71
C MET A 156 4.75 -0.02 17.62
N GLY A 157 5.83 -0.80 17.64
CA GLY A 157 7.18 -0.25 17.53
C GLY A 157 7.43 0.41 16.17
N ASP A 158 6.84 -0.15 15.12
CA ASP A 158 6.88 0.39 13.76
C ASP A 158 6.01 1.64 13.63
N ALA A 159 4.81 1.67 14.22
CA ALA A 159 3.95 2.86 14.28
C ALA A 159 4.60 4.03 15.08
N GLU A 160 5.25 3.74 16.19
CA GLU A 160 6.03 4.72 16.96
C GLU A 160 7.22 5.25 16.16
N THR A 161 7.91 4.38 15.44
CA THR A 161 9.00 4.77 14.52
C THR A 161 8.48 5.66 13.39
N LEU A 162 7.29 5.36 12.90
CA LEU A 162 6.64 6.11 11.83
C LEU A 162 6.22 7.51 12.28
N MET A 163 5.76 7.65 13.52
CA MET A 163 5.54 8.94 14.17
C MET A 163 6.83 9.77 14.21
N ASP A 164 7.95 9.18 14.63
CA ASP A 164 9.25 9.87 14.62
C ASP A 164 9.65 10.29 13.19
N LEU A 165 9.50 9.39 12.22
CA LEU A 165 9.79 9.65 10.81
C LEU A 165 8.92 10.78 10.23
N TRP A 166 7.64 10.82 10.59
CA TRP A 166 6.69 11.84 10.15
C TRP A 166 7.20 13.26 10.42
N PHE A 167 7.69 13.50 11.63
CA PHE A 167 8.27 14.79 12.00
C PHE A 167 9.55 15.11 11.21
N ARG A 168 10.37 14.10 10.92
CA ARG A 168 11.61 14.29 10.12
C ARG A 168 11.35 14.60 8.66
N LEU A 169 10.24 14.09 8.11
CA LEU A 169 9.78 14.40 6.75
C LEU A 169 9.10 15.77 6.66
N GLY A 170 8.92 16.48 7.79
CA GLY A 170 8.27 17.78 7.86
C GLY A 170 6.74 17.74 7.79
N GLY A 171 6.14 16.53 7.78
CA GLY A 171 4.75 16.31 7.41
C GLY A 171 4.45 16.76 5.96
N PRO A 172 3.28 16.44 5.40
CA PRO A 172 2.85 16.99 4.14
C PRO A 172 2.38 18.44 4.33
N ASP A 173 2.67 19.27 3.32
CA ASP A 173 1.78 20.39 3.01
C ASP A 173 0.47 19.79 2.47
N TRP A 174 -0.61 19.93 3.24
CA TRP A 174 -1.88 19.24 3.01
C TRP A 174 -2.47 19.46 1.61
N SER A 175 -2.06 20.51 0.91
CA SER A 175 -2.48 20.79 -0.47
C SER A 175 -1.95 19.80 -1.53
N ASP A 176 -0.92 18.98 -1.23
CA ASP A 176 -0.38 17.97 -2.17
C ASP A 176 -0.62 16.51 -1.71
N SER A 177 -1.41 16.33 -0.64
CA SER A 177 -1.73 15.03 -0.02
C SER A 177 -2.53 14.08 -0.94
N GLY A 178 -3.20 14.62 -1.96
CA GLY A 178 -3.97 13.83 -2.93
C GLY A 178 -3.13 12.85 -3.78
N ARG A 179 -1.79 12.96 -3.76
CA ARG A 179 -0.88 12.07 -4.53
C ARG A 179 -0.32 10.89 -3.75
N VAL A 180 -0.48 10.90 -2.42
CA VAL A 180 0.14 9.90 -1.51
C VAL A 180 -0.89 9.21 -0.61
N ALA A 181 -2.17 9.45 -0.87
CA ALA A 181 -3.26 8.96 -0.05
C ALA A 181 -3.91 7.70 -0.65
N TYR A 182 -4.09 6.67 0.18
CA TYR A 182 -4.69 5.39 -0.20
C TYR A 182 -6.01 5.20 0.55
N PRO A 183 -7.14 4.94 -0.15
CA PRO A 183 -8.37 4.57 0.52
C PRO A 183 -8.25 3.17 1.12
N ILE A 184 -8.83 2.95 2.30
CA ILE A 184 -9.04 1.60 2.81
C ILE A 184 -10.00 0.88 1.85
N HIS A 185 -9.65 -0.32 1.42
CA HIS A 185 -10.41 -1.04 0.40
C HIS A 185 -10.38 -2.56 0.62
N ASP A 186 -11.46 -3.23 0.24
CA ASP A 186 -11.61 -4.68 0.30
C ASP A 186 -11.19 -5.39 -1.00
N GLY A 187 -10.46 -4.70 -1.87
CA GLY A 187 -10.11 -5.23 -3.20
C GLY A 187 -11.29 -5.36 -4.16
N SER A 188 -12.52 -5.00 -3.75
CA SER A 188 -13.68 -4.89 -4.63
C SER A 188 -13.79 -3.50 -5.28
N LEU A 189 -13.28 -2.47 -4.62
CA LEU A 189 -13.13 -1.14 -5.21
C LEU A 189 -11.94 -1.14 -6.19
N PRO A 190 -12.10 -0.59 -7.42
CA PRO A 190 -10.98 -0.35 -8.30
C PRO A 190 -9.99 0.56 -7.57
N VAL A 191 -8.76 0.09 -7.36
CA VAL A 191 -7.72 0.96 -6.84
C VAL A 191 -7.51 2.06 -7.87
N PRO A 192 -7.62 3.35 -7.50
CA PRO A 192 -7.48 4.43 -8.47
C PRO A 192 -6.08 4.40 -9.10
N PRO A 193 -5.95 4.79 -10.39
CA PRO A 193 -4.65 4.90 -11.03
C PRO A 193 -3.77 5.93 -10.29
N PRO A 194 -2.45 5.76 -10.25
CA PRO A 194 -1.57 6.86 -9.86
C PRO A 194 -1.77 8.06 -10.78
N ALA A 195 -1.53 9.27 -10.28
CA ALA A 195 -1.63 10.50 -11.08
C ALA A 195 -0.79 10.41 -12.37
N GLY A 196 -1.38 10.81 -13.51
CA GLY A 196 -0.76 10.70 -14.84
C GLY A 196 -1.10 9.41 -15.62
N TRP A 197 -1.89 8.50 -15.03
CA TRP A 197 -2.34 7.26 -15.66
C TRP A 197 -3.85 7.25 -15.99
N GLU A 198 -4.52 8.40 -15.97
CA GLU A 198 -5.98 8.53 -16.15
C GLU A 198 -6.45 8.02 -17.51
N ARG A 199 -5.63 8.19 -18.57
CA ARG A 199 -5.94 7.66 -19.90
C ARG A 199 -5.89 6.13 -19.95
N LEU A 200 -4.97 5.52 -19.20
CA LEU A 200 -4.88 4.07 -19.10
C LEU A 200 -6.03 3.49 -18.28
N ASP A 201 -6.51 4.24 -17.30
CA ASP A 201 -7.70 3.90 -16.51
C ASP A 201 -9.00 3.96 -17.30
N ALA A 202 -9.18 5.03 -18.10
CA ALA A 202 -10.28 5.08 -19.05
C ALA A 202 -10.26 3.86 -20.01
N ALA A 203 -9.07 3.49 -20.50
CA ALA A 203 -8.92 2.30 -21.34
C ALA A 203 -9.24 0.99 -20.60
N ALA A 204 -8.94 0.90 -19.29
CA ALA A 204 -9.31 -0.24 -18.44
C ALA A 204 -10.84 -0.35 -18.29
N GLY A 205 -11.52 0.76 -17.99
CA GLY A 205 -12.98 0.81 -17.89
C GLY A 205 -13.68 0.44 -19.20
N GLU A 206 -13.14 0.90 -20.33
CA GLU A 206 -13.65 0.60 -21.68
C GLU A 206 -13.17 -0.76 -22.22
N HIS A 207 -12.31 -1.49 -21.49
CA HIS A 207 -11.68 -2.73 -21.95
C HIS A 207 -10.93 -2.59 -23.29
N ARG A 208 -10.38 -1.42 -23.55
CA ARG A 208 -9.67 -1.12 -24.80
C ARG A 208 -8.25 -1.64 -24.78
N PRO A 209 -7.79 -2.35 -25.83
CA PRO A 209 -6.41 -2.79 -25.92
C PRO A 209 -5.43 -1.63 -25.82
N VAL A 210 -4.35 -1.85 -25.10
CA VAL A 210 -3.24 -0.91 -24.93
C VAL A 210 -1.95 -1.61 -25.30
N ARG A 211 -1.11 -0.90 -26.03
CA ARG A 211 0.28 -1.32 -26.25
C ARG A 211 1.17 -0.65 -25.23
N ILE A 212 1.97 -1.43 -24.51
CA ILE A 212 2.90 -0.94 -23.50
C ILE A 212 4.36 -1.23 -23.90
N ALA A 213 5.22 -0.23 -23.76
CA ALA A 213 6.67 -0.40 -23.79
C ALA A 213 7.14 -0.73 -22.37
N TYR A 214 7.41 -2.01 -22.10
CA TYR A 214 7.67 -2.51 -20.75
C TYR A 214 9.12 -2.96 -20.61
N SER A 215 9.86 -2.39 -19.66
CA SER A 215 11.24 -2.80 -19.41
C SER A 215 11.33 -3.99 -18.45
N GLY A 216 11.87 -5.11 -18.94
CA GLY A 216 12.16 -6.32 -18.16
C GLY A 216 11.11 -7.44 -18.22
N GLY A 217 11.32 -8.47 -17.38
CA GLY A 217 10.55 -9.74 -17.42
C GLY A 217 11.09 -10.74 -18.45
N SER A 218 10.43 -11.88 -18.61
CA SER A 218 10.92 -13.00 -19.46
C SER A 218 11.02 -12.69 -20.96
N ARG A 219 10.57 -11.51 -21.41
CA ARG A 219 10.58 -11.09 -22.82
C ARG A 219 11.42 -9.84 -23.11
N GLY A 220 12.25 -9.42 -22.14
CA GLY A 220 13.05 -8.20 -22.28
C GLY A 220 12.20 -6.97 -22.56
N ASP A 221 12.69 -6.08 -23.41
CA ASP A 221 12.11 -4.75 -23.69
C ASP A 221 11.13 -4.74 -24.88
N ALA A 222 10.71 -5.92 -25.36
CA ALA A 222 9.73 -6.01 -26.44
C ALA A 222 8.36 -5.45 -26.02
N PRO A 223 7.67 -4.69 -26.89
CA PRO A 223 6.36 -4.12 -26.59
C PRO A 223 5.31 -5.20 -26.39
N ARG A 224 4.29 -4.91 -25.58
CA ARG A 224 3.25 -5.86 -25.20
C ARG A 224 1.87 -5.29 -25.52
N LEU A 225 1.06 -6.05 -26.24
CA LEU A 225 -0.36 -5.74 -26.43
C LEU A 225 -1.16 -6.42 -25.31
N VAL A 226 -1.89 -5.62 -24.53
CA VAL A 226 -2.64 -6.07 -23.36
C VAL A 226 -4.00 -5.40 -23.31
N THR A 227 -5.01 -6.07 -22.77
CA THR A 227 -6.28 -5.41 -22.40
C THR A 227 -6.25 -5.13 -20.90
N PRO A 228 -6.09 -3.86 -20.48
CA PRO A 228 -6.13 -3.48 -19.08
C PRO A 228 -7.48 -3.84 -18.44
N ARG A 229 -7.44 -4.21 -17.16
CA ARG A 229 -8.61 -4.58 -16.37
C ARG A 229 -8.78 -3.69 -15.16
N ARG A 230 -7.71 -3.57 -14.37
CA ARG A 230 -7.70 -2.81 -13.13
C ARG A 230 -6.29 -2.38 -12.79
N PHE A 231 -6.18 -1.36 -11.94
CA PHE A 231 -4.96 -1.11 -11.20
C PHE A 231 -4.97 -1.91 -9.91
N ASP A 232 -3.77 -2.22 -9.45
CA ASP A 232 -3.51 -2.96 -8.24
C ASP A 232 -2.26 -2.36 -7.60
N HIS A 233 -2.10 -2.49 -6.29
CA HIS A 233 -0.91 -2.04 -5.57
C HIS A 233 -0.39 -3.19 -4.71
N ARG A 234 0.87 -3.58 -4.93
CA ARG A 234 1.51 -4.66 -4.17
C ARG A 234 2.88 -4.20 -3.67
N GLY A 235 3.04 -4.08 -2.36
CA GLY A 235 4.31 -3.66 -1.75
C GLY A 235 4.81 -2.31 -2.25
N GLY A 236 3.93 -1.31 -2.36
CA GLY A 236 4.29 0.08 -2.67
C GLY A 236 4.62 0.32 -4.13
N ILE A 237 4.27 -0.64 -4.98
CA ILE A 237 4.46 -0.63 -6.42
C ILE A 237 3.08 -0.74 -7.03
N ALA A 238 2.75 0.22 -7.89
CA ALA A 238 1.53 0.17 -8.68
C ALA A 238 1.69 -0.83 -9.83
N TYR A 239 0.66 -1.64 -10.07
CA TYR A 239 0.58 -2.60 -11.16
C TYR A 239 -0.66 -2.33 -12.01
N LEU A 240 -0.49 -2.51 -13.31
CA LEU A 240 -1.58 -2.68 -14.25
C LEU A 240 -1.84 -4.18 -14.33
N VAL A 241 -3.03 -4.61 -13.95
CA VAL A 241 -3.48 -5.96 -14.22
C VAL A 241 -4.19 -5.97 -15.56
N ALA A 242 -3.70 -6.79 -16.49
CA ALA A 242 -4.16 -6.81 -17.86
C ALA A 242 -4.08 -8.22 -18.47
N VAL A 243 -5.00 -8.53 -19.38
CA VAL A 243 -4.97 -9.77 -20.16
C VAL A 243 -3.94 -9.60 -21.28
N CYS A 244 -2.93 -10.47 -21.32
CA CYS A 244 -1.92 -10.45 -22.38
C CYS A 244 -2.46 -11.08 -23.66
N HIS A 245 -2.38 -10.37 -24.79
CA HIS A 245 -2.92 -10.87 -26.06
C HIS A 245 -2.11 -12.01 -26.69
N LEU A 246 -0.88 -12.26 -26.23
CA LEU A 246 -0.09 -13.37 -26.77
C LEU A 246 -0.57 -14.73 -26.25
N ASP A 247 -0.87 -14.84 -24.96
CA ASP A 247 -1.20 -16.10 -24.31
C ASP A 247 -2.57 -16.11 -23.64
N ALA A 248 -3.34 -15.01 -23.76
CA ALA A 248 -4.66 -14.84 -23.18
C ALA A 248 -4.72 -15.01 -21.65
N VAL A 249 -3.58 -14.85 -20.96
CA VAL A 249 -3.48 -14.95 -19.50
C VAL A 249 -3.47 -13.56 -18.86
N GLU A 250 -4.15 -13.41 -17.73
CA GLU A 250 -4.07 -12.22 -16.88
C GLU A 250 -2.69 -12.10 -16.25
N LYS A 251 -2.05 -10.94 -16.40
CA LYS A 251 -0.71 -10.65 -15.89
C LYS A 251 -0.66 -9.28 -15.25
N SER A 252 0.27 -9.13 -14.32
CA SER A 252 0.56 -7.86 -13.66
C SER A 252 1.79 -7.21 -14.28
N PHE A 253 1.68 -5.93 -14.63
CA PHE A 253 2.76 -5.11 -15.18
C PHE A 253 3.03 -3.97 -14.21
N ARG A 254 4.25 -3.87 -13.67
CA ARG A 254 4.59 -2.75 -12.80
C ARG A 254 4.52 -1.44 -13.57
N LEU A 255 3.79 -0.44 -13.07
CA LEU A 255 3.65 0.85 -13.73
C LEU A 255 4.99 1.56 -13.90
N ASP A 256 5.88 1.47 -12.91
CA ASP A 256 7.24 2.04 -12.95
C ASP A 256 8.14 1.45 -14.05
N ARG A 257 7.74 0.33 -14.66
CA ARG A 257 8.43 -0.31 -15.78
C ARG A 257 7.73 -0.10 -17.12
N ILE A 258 6.55 0.51 -17.14
CA ILE A 258 5.88 0.93 -18.37
C ILE A 258 6.45 2.30 -18.75
N ARG A 259 7.38 2.34 -19.70
CA ARG A 259 8.05 3.58 -20.11
C ARG A 259 7.21 4.45 -21.04
N ALA A 260 6.33 3.81 -21.80
CA ALA A 260 5.37 4.46 -22.68
C ALA A 260 4.19 3.52 -22.91
N TYR A 261 3.03 4.07 -23.26
CA TYR A 261 1.87 3.30 -23.68
C TYR A 261 1.04 4.05 -24.72
N GLU A 262 0.26 3.29 -25.49
CA GLU A 262 -0.62 3.79 -26.53
C GLU A 262 -1.94 3.01 -26.47
N VAL A 263 -3.07 3.71 -26.33
CA VAL A 263 -4.39 3.09 -26.43
C VAL A 263 -4.67 2.81 -27.90
N VAL A 264 -5.03 1.56 -28.22
CA VAL A 264 -5.17 1.10 -29.59
C VAL A 264 -6.64 1.19 -30.02
N ASP A 265 -6.92 2.03 -31.01
CA ASP A 265 -8.28 2.22 -31.55
C ASP A 265 -8.73 1.07 -32.48
N ASP A 266 -7.78 0.38 -33.12
CA ASP A 266 -8.04 -0.83 -33.92
C ASP A 266 -6.96 -1.90 -33.64
N PRO A 267 -7.29 -3.02 -32.98
CA PRO A 267 -6.31 -4.07 -32.66
C PRO A 267 -5.66 -4.71 -33.90
N ARG A 268 -6.14 -4.44 -35.12
CA ARG A 268 -5.50 -4.87 -36.38
C ARG A 268 -4.31 -3.98 -36.83
N ARG A 269 -4.09 -2.81 -36.22
CA ARG A 269 -2.88 -1.98 -36.42
C ARG A 269 -1.80 -2.34 -35.40
N ALA A 270 -1.36 -3.59 -35.45
CA ALA A 270 -0.55 -4.24 -34.42
C ALA A 270 0.97 -3.89 -34.45
N ALA A 271 1.47 -3.07 -35.38
CA ALA A 271 2.89 -2.70 -35.47
C ALA A 271 3.17 -1.31 -34.88
N TRP A 272 4.22 -1.17 -34.06
CA TRP A 272 4.94 0.10 -33.96
C TRP A 272 5.68 0.33 -35.29
N PRO A 273 5.78 1.56 -35.80
CA PRO A 273 6.74 1.84 -36.88
C PRO A 273 8.13 1.43 -36.39
N ASP A 274 8.87 0.72 -37.24
CA ASP A 274 10.19 0.17 -36.92
C ASP A 274 11.06 1.21 -36.19
N CYS A 275 11.46 0.90 -34.94
CA CYS A 275 12.62 1.53 -34.33
C CYS A 275 13.89 0.98 -35.00
N SER A 276 14.09 1.33 -36.27
CA SER A 276 15.35 1.19 -36.99
C SER A 276 15.78 2.58 -37.50
N SER A 277 16.05 3.46 -36.55
CA SER A 277 16.95 4.62 -36.76
C SER A 277 17.61 5.00 -35.44
N ALA A 278 18.60 4.18 -35.07
CA ALA A 278 19.83 4.69 -34.47
C ALA A 278 20.83 4.94 -35.60
#